data_AF-A0A7M2QZ69-F1
#
_entry.id   AF-A0A7M2QZ69-F1
#
_cell.length_a   1.000
_cell.length_b   1.000
_cell.length_c   1.000
_cell.angle_alpha   90.00
_cell.angle_beta   90.00
_cell.angle_gamma   90.00
#
_symmetry.space_group_name_H-M   'P 1'
#
loop_
_entity.id
_entity.type
_entity.pdbx_description
1 polymer ?
#
loop_
_entity_poly.entity_id
_entity_poly.type
_entity_poly.pdbx_seq_one_letter_code
_entity_poly.pdbx_strand_id
1 'polypeptide(L)'
;MKMKKFLLVLVCMTVICSFSITTFAEDNLAPANPDSTTEWDKEEKAPYKMNARVQSNEPVIADISKWQNSIDWATASKVLDLAIIRTQYGSGVEDTYHKIYEAGALQYGVPFGVYSYSLAKSTAAARVEANTFYDRANKNAKFYVIDIEETTTDGESVRDIINAYVAELRKKTNKKIGVYIAHHLYNQLNIDTSKFDFVWIPRYNTTNTPPDYEYHLWQYTDQGKVPGINTNVDLNRLNPNVSLDFFTKDSSDNNKPIDLSNYYTKNPKKVAIRKKVNQYNNKNFTSSRKTGSLSKNTIVEVKGMDYSSNGIPRLVLANGMFITASKNYVAKLISNIDDYYTAVPKNVVIKKAVRSYSSTSFTSSKQVSTLNKDKIVSIADIDYTTGGTPRLKTTSGTYITANKNYVLKTTANISNYITVKPSKVKTVKKIYQYKSTSLTSANRDIAIAKGKTLNVTAIVYTKGGTPRLKLSNGYYITANKSYVQ
;
A
#
# COMPACT_ATOMS: atom_id res chain seq x y z
N MET A 1 -85.99 33.95 41.74
CA MET A 1 -85.71 34.76 42.95
C MET A 1 -84.36 35.46 42.77
N LYS A 2 -84.42 36.78 42.53
CA LYS A 2 -83.38 37.84 42.60
C LYS A 2 -82.06 37.70 41.80
N MET A 3 -82.08 38.40 40.65
CA MET A 3 -80.97 39.16 40.02
C MET A 3 -80.33 40.19 40.97
N LYS A 4 -79.05 40.53 40.74
CA LYS A 4 -78.40 41.86 40.85
C LYS A 4 -76.96 41.73 40.26
N LYS A 5 -76.68 42.12 39.00
CA LYS A 5 -76.23 43.43 38.46
C LYS A 5 -74.89 43.98 39.00
N PHE A 6 -73.91 44.02 38.09
CA PHE A 6 -72.89 45.05 37.78
C PHE A 6 -72.10 45.75 38.90
N LEU A 7 -70.76 45.73 38.82
CA LEU A 7 -69.95 46.93 38.50
C LEU A 7 -68.51 46.56 38.10
N LEU A 8 -68.07 47.13 36.97
CA LEU A 8 -66.71 47.18 36.46
C LEU A 8 -65.97 48.34 37.16
N VAL A 9 -64.82 48.11 37.79
CA VAL A 9 -63.82 49.16 38.05
C VAL A 9 -62.42 48.60 37.82
N LEU A 10 -61.77 49.16 36.81
CA LEU A 10 -60.36 49.02 36.47
C LEU A 10 -59.55 49.89 37.46
N VAL A 11 -58.66 49.31 38.25
CA VAL A 11 -57.57 50.06 38.90
C VAL A 11 -56.28 49.29 38.66
N CYS A 12 -55.45 49.87 37.79
CA CYS A 12 -54.07 49.51 37.59
C CYS A 12 -53.27 50.09 38.75
N MET A 13 -52.62 49.23 39.55
CA MET A 13 -51.58 49.67 40.48
C MET A 13 -50.55 48.55 40.65
N THR A 14 -49.47 48.67 39.89
CA THR A 14 -48.21 47.95 40.04
C THR A 14 -47.48 48.44 41.29
N VAL A 15 -47.22 47.58 42.27
CA VAL A 15 -46.02 47.66 43.13
C VAL A 15 -45.64 46.25 43.62
N ILE A 16 -44.59 45.73 42.98
CA ILE A 16 -43.36 45.14 43.53
C ILE A 16 -43.52 44.12 44.68
N CYS A 17 -43.33 42.83 44.33
CA CYS A 17 -42.93 41.80 45.28
C CYS A 17 -41.48 41.39 45.00
N SER A 18 -40.74 41.31 46.09
CA SER A 18 -39.30 41.14 46.32
C SER A 18 -38.62 40.02 45.53
N PHE A 19 -37.46 40.32 44.96
CA PHE A 19 -36.37 39.36 44.85
C PHE A 19 -35.07 40.05 45.23
N SER A 20 -34.44 39.57 46.30
CA SER A 20 -33.07 39.94 46.65
C SER A 20 -32.16 39.54 45.49
N ILE A 21 -31.63 40.55 44.80
CA ILE A 21 -30.56 40.37 43.83
C ILE A 21 -29.29 40.09 44.66
N THR A 22 -28.99 38.82 44.88
CA THR A 22 -27.59 38.42 45.05
C THR A 22 -26.93 38.64 43.71
N THR A 23 -26.14 39.71 43.62
CA THR A 23 -25.18 39.93 42.54
C THR A 23 -24.22 38.74 42.54
N PHE A 24 -24.44 37.79 41.64
CA PHE A 24 -23.39 36.87 41.27
C PHE A 24 -22.29 37.71 40.61
N ALA A 25 -21.09 37.62 41.17
CA ALA A 25 -19.91 38.20 40.58
C ALA A 25 -19.85 37.77 39.11
N GLU A 26 -19.60 38.72 38.21
CA GLU A 26 -19.21 38.42 36.84
C GLU A 26 -17.94 37.57 36.89
N ASP A 27 -18.10 36.26 36.75
CA ASP A 27 -17.00 35.37 36.48
C ASP A 27 -16.46 35.73 35.10
N ASN A 28 -15.30 36.37 35.10
CA ASN A 28 -14.51 36.64 33.90
C ASN A 28 -14.29 35.31 33.15
N LEU A 29 -14.95 35.18 31.99
CA LEU A 29 -14.89 34.02 31.12
C LEU A 29 -13.45 33.80 30.61
N ALA A 30 -12.79 32.76 31.12
CA ALA A 30 -11.57 32.16 30.58
C ALA A 30 -11.93 30.87 29.79
N PRO A 31 -11.03 30.31 28.96
CA PRO A 31 -11.36 29.58 27.73
C PRO A 31 -12.07 28.24 27.96
N ALA A 32 -12.61 27.65 26.87
CA ALA A 32 -13.25 26.34 26.82
C ALA A 32 -12.66 25.40 27.88
N ASN A 33 -13.44 25.16 28.92
CA ASN A 33 -12.96 24.47 30.11
C ASN A 33 -12.57 23.04 29.68
N PRO A 34 -11.30 22.62 29.81
CA PRO A 34 -11.03 21.19 29.81
C PRO A 34 -11.90 20.62 30.93
N ASP A 35 -12.66 19.55 30.67
CA ASP A 35 -13.46 18.93 31.73
C ASP A 35 -12.54 18.45 32.90
N SER A 36 -11.22 18.39 32.68
CA SER A 36 -10.17 18.29 33.69
C SER A 36 -9.93 19.61 34.44
N THR A 37 -10.02 19.58 35.77
CA THR A 37 -9.61 20.68 36.67
C THR A 37 -8.08 20.79 36.83
N THR A 38 -7.30 19.96 36.15
CA THR A 38 -5.84 19.90 36.29
C THR A 38 -5.18 20.95 35.40
N GLU A 39 -4.32 21.80 35.96
CA GLU A 39 -3.55 22.74 35.17
C GLU A 39 -2.54 22.02 34.28
N TRP A 40 -2.72 22.16 32.97
CA TRP A 40 -1.80 21.68 31.94
C TRP A 40 -0.46 22.42 31.99
N ASP A 41 0.62 21.80 31.50
CA ASP A 41 1.93 22.42 31.28
C ASP A 41 1.80 23.67 30.40
N LYS A 42 1.56 24.82 31.03
CA LYS A 42 1.51 26.14 30.40
C LYS A 42 2.90 26.76 30.54
N GLU A 43 3.67 26.82 29.46
CA GLU A 43 4.69 27.87 29.38
C GLU A 43 4.00 29.25 29.34
N GLU A 44 4.67 30.27 29.90
CA GLU A 44 4.11 31.58 30.27
C GLU A 44 3.24 32.25 29.19
N LYS A 45 2.02 32.67 29.57
CA LYS A 45 1.06 33.33 28.68
C LYS A 45 1.45 34.78 28.40
N ALA A 46 1.92 35.06 27.18
CA ALA A 46 1.89 36.40 26.60
C ALA A 46 0.63 36.58 25.72
N PRO A 47 0.04 37.78 25.64
CA PRO A 47 -1.20 38.02 24.88
C PRO A 47 -1.01 37.67 23.40
N TYR A 48 -1.79 36.71 22.92
CA TYR A 48 -1.81 36.26 21.53
C TYR A 48 -2.26 37.41 20.62
N LYS A 49 -1.32 38.00 19.88
CA LYS A 49 -1.63 38.86 18.75
C LYS A 49 -2.01 37.98 17.56
N MET A 50 -3.26 38.14 17.14
CA MET A 50 -3.84 37.44 16.00
C MET A 50 -3.04 37.76 14.72
N ASN A 51 -2.27 36.80 14.23
CA ASN A 51 -2.02 36.73 12.79
C ASN A 51 -3.13 35.88 12.22
N ALA A 52 -4.11 36.55 11.60
CA ALA A 52 -5.04 35.91 10.70
C ALA A 52 -4.25 34.99 9.75
N ARG A 53 -4.51 33.70 9.88
CA ARG A 53 -4.21 32.60 8.98
C ARG A 53 -3.48 33.04 7.70
N VAL A 54 -2.15 32.84 7.65
CA VAL A 54 -1.46 32.74 6.36
C VAL A 54 -2.11 31.57 5.64
N GLN A 55 -2.61 31.82 4.44
CA GLN A 55 -3.18 30.89 3.48
C GLN A 55 -2.44 29.53 3.51
N SER A 56 -2.92 28.58 4.31
CA SER A 56 -2.26 27.30 4.54
C SER A 56 -3.03 26.19 3.83
N ASN A 57 -2.35 25.37 3.05
CA ASN A 57 -2.88 24.13 2.45
C ASN A 57 -3.18 23.02 3.48
N GLU A 58 -3.29 23.36 4.78
CA GLU A 58 -3.56 22.43 5.87
C GLU A 58 -5.06 22.36 6.16
N PRO A 59 -5.61 21.14 6.40
CA PRO A 59 -7.02 20.97 6.68
C PRO A 59 -7.42 21.56 8.04
N VAL A 60 -8.63 22.07 8.16
CA VAL A 60 -9.22 22.50 9.44
C VAL A 60 -9.89 21.32 10.11
N ILE A 61 -9.28 20.86 11.19
CA ILE A 61 -9.80 19.76 12.00
C ILE A 61 -10.12 20.31 13.39
N ALA A 62 -11.39 20.22 13.80
CA ALA A 62 -11.85 20.72 15.08
C ALA A 62 -12.45 19.61 15.92
N ASP A 63 -12.15 19.59 17.21
CA ASP A 63 -12.92 18.80 18.18
C ASP A 63 -13.86 19.71 18.97
N ILE A 64 -15.08 19.22 19.20
CA ILE A 64 -16.21 20.02 19.72
C ILE A 64 -17.07 19.21 20.69
N SER A 65 -17.73 19.91 21.61
CA SER A 65 -18.64 19.36 22.62
C SER A 65 -19.75 20.37 22.93
N LYS A 66 -20.67 20.06 23.86
CA LYS A 66 -21.71 21.01 24.30
C LYS A 66 -21.22 22.44 24.58
N TRP A 67 -19.93 22.61 24.91
CA TRP A 67 -19.33 23.90 25.21
C TRP A 67 -19.28 24.86 24.01
N GLN A 68 -19.44 24.36 22.77
CA GLN A 68 -19.56 25.20 21.58
C GLN A 68 -20.99 25.76 21.35
N ASN A 69 -21.97 25.37 22.17
CA ASN A 69 -23.36 25.84 22.10
C ASN A 69 -23.99 25.67 20.70
N SER A 70 -24.64 26.70 20.14
CA SER A 70 -25.21 26.63 18.80
C SER A 70 -24.12 26.81 17.74
N ILE A 71 -24.08 25.90 16.75
CA ILE A 71 -23.17 25.97 15.59
C ILE A 71 -23.97 26.32 14.34
N ASP A 72 -23.55 27.37 13.63
CA ASP A 72 -24.02 27.65 12.27
C ASP A 72 -23.28 26.75 11.28
N TRP A 73 -23.85 25.56 11.04
CA TRP A 73 -23.28 24.56 10.15
C TRP A 73 -23.20 25.00 8.68
N ALA A 74 -24.06 25.92 8.23
CA ALA A 74 -24.00 26.43 6.86
C ALA A 74 -22.76 27.29 6.61
N THR A 75 -22.23 27.91 7.67
CA THR A 75 -20.98 28.65 7.65
C THR A 75 -19.80 27.75 7.99
N ALA A 76 -19.90 26.95 9.05
CA ALA A 76 -18.81 26.10 9.53
C ALA A 76 -18.40 25.02 8.52
N SER A 77 -19.34 24.44 7.77
CA SER A 77 -19.02 23.39 6.79
C SER A 77 -18.19 23.87 5.60
N LYS A 78 -18.16 25.19 5.33
CA LYS A 78 -17.34 25.76 4.26
C LYS A 78 -15.85 25.78 4.61
N VAL A 79 -15.52 25.58 5.88
CA VAL A 79 -14.15 25.68 6.40
C VAL A 79 -13.69 24.42 7.12
N LEU A 80 -14.60 23.66 7.75
CA LEU A 80 -14.27 22.43 8.46
C LEU A 80 -14.07 21.26 7.49
N ASP A 81 -12.88 20.67 7.54
CA ASP A 81 -12.53 19.46 6.78
C ASP A 81 -12.82 18.18 7.58
N LEU A 82 -12.85 18.26 8.91
CA LEU A 82 -13.19 17.17 9.83
C LEU A 82 -13.63 17.72 11.20
N ALA A 83 -14.69 17.14 11.77
CA ALA A 83 -15.10 17.36 13.16
C ALA A 83 -14.84 16.13 14.05
N ILE A 84 -14.55 16.32 15.33
CA ILE A 84 -14.43 15.23 16.32
C ILE A 84 -15.36 15.57 17.49
N ILE A 85 -16.49 14.87 17.61
CA ILE A 85 -17.62 15.30 18.43
C ILE A 85 -17.67 14.50 19.74
N ARG A 86 -17.75 15.17 20.89
CA ARG A 86 -17.90 14.48 22.17
C ARG A 86 -19.26 13.79 22.25
N THR A 87 -19.26 12.50 22.56
CA THR A 87 -20.50 11.75 22.80
C THR A 87 -20.84 11.64 24.28
N GLN A 88 -19.84 11.48 25.15
CA GLN A 88 -20.07 11.27 26.59
C GLN A 88 -18.88 11.69 27.45
N TYR A 89 -19.15 11.90 28.73
CA TYR A 89 -18.18 12.08 29.83
C TYR A 89 -18.41 10.95 30.85
N GLY A 90 -17.54 9.94 30.77
CA GLY A 90 -17.78 8.61 31.34
C GLY A 90 -19.08 7.95 30.84
N SER A 91 -19.49 6.85 31.46
CA SER A 91 -20.81 6.25 31.16
C SER A 91 -21.98 7.08 31.70
N GLY A 92 -21.75 7.89 32.74
CA GLY A 92 -22.78 8.59 33.50
C GLY A 92 -23.39 9.81 32.81
N VAL A 93 -22.65 10.49 31.93
CA VAL A 93 -23.09 11.75 31.31
C VAL A 93 -23.01 11.65 29.79
N GLU A 94 -24.17 11.72 29.12
CA GLU A 94 -24.25 11.90 27.67
C GLU A 94 -24.09 13.39 27.33
N ASP A 95 -23.29 13.72 26.30
CA ASP A 95 -23.16 15.10 25.86
C ASP A 95 -24.45 15.55 25.17
N THR A 96 -25.12 16.55 25.73
CA THR A 96 -26.48 16.94 25.30
C THR A 96 -26.54 17.50 23.88
N TYR A 97 -25.42 17.90 23.29
CA TYR A 97 -25.36 18.45 21.93
C TYR A 97 -24.89 17.45 20.87
N HIS A 98 -24.33 16.29 21.26
CA HIS A 98 -23.68 15.38 20.31
C HIS A 98 -24.60 14.99 19.14
N LYS A 99 -25.88 14.67 19.41
CA LYS A 99 -26.85 14.29 18.37
C LYS A 99 -27.12 15.41 17.37
N ILE A 100 -27.23 16.65 17.87
CA ILE A 100 -27.49 17.84 17.03
C ILE A 100 -26.28 18.13 16.16
N TYR A 101 -25.07 18.03 16.72
CA TYR A 101 -23.83 18.25 15.97
C TYR A 101 -23.57 17.15 14.94
N GLU A 102 -23.75 15.89 15.30
CA GLU A 102 -23.59 14.76 14.38
C GLU A 102 -24.61 14.85 13.23
N ALA A 103 -25.86 15.27 13.51
CA ALA A 103 -26.85 15.51 12.48
C ALA A 103 -26.50 16.71 11.58
N GLY A 104 -26.01 17.81 12.15
CA GLY A 104 -25.56 18.98 11.40
C GLY A 104 -24.36 18.67 10.50
N ALA A 105 -23.35 17.98 11.02
CA ALA A 105 -22.20 17.54 10.24
C ALA A 105 -22.63 16.67 9.05
N LEU A 106 -23.56 15.72 9.25
CA LEU A 106 -24.11 14.90 8.18
C LEU A 106 -24.86 15.72 7.13
N GLN A 107 -25.76 16.60 7.57
CA GLN A 107 -26.59 17.42 6.67
C GLN A 107 -25.73 18.30 5.76
N TYR A 108 -24.63 18.84 6.28
CA TYR A 108 -23.76 19.76 5.55
C TYR A 108 -22.51 19.10 4.96
N GLY A 109 -22.41 17.77 5.02
CA GLY A 109 -21.36 17.00 4.36
C GLY A 109 -19.98 17.07 5.02
N VAL A 110 -19.90 17.47 6.30
CA VAL A 110 -18.64 17.48 7.07
C VAL A 110 -18.40 16.08 7.64
N PRO A 111 -17.31 15.37 7.26
CA PRO A 111 -16.95 14.13 7.90
C PRO A 111 -16.70 14.34 9.40
N PHE A 112 -17.08 13.39 10.24
CA PHE A 112 -16.86 13.50 11.68
C PHE A 112 -16.44 12.18 12.32
N GLY A 113 -15.58 12.25 13.33
CA GLY A 113 -15.38 11.20 14.32
C GLY A 113 -16.10 11.55 15.62
N VAL A 114 -16.05 10.64 16.59
CA VAL A 114 -16.61 10.87 17.93
C VAL A 114 -15.60 10.52 19.02
N TYR A 115 -15.69 11.17 20.19
CA TYR A 115 -14.85 10.85 21.34
C TYR A 115 -15.64 10.68 22.65
N SER A 116 -15.07 9.90 23.57
CA SER A 116 -15.58 9.69 24.93
C SER A 116 -14.47 10.01 25.92
N TYR A 117 -14.67 11.04 26.74
CA TYR A 117 -13.83 11.29 27.91
C TYR A 117 -14.03 10.13 28.88
N SER A 118 -12.98 9.36 29.18
CA SER A 118 -13.10 8.15 29.98
C SER A 118 -12.93 8.44 31.46
N LEU A 119 -13.84 7.90 32.28
CA LEU A 119 -13.77 7.95 33.76
C LEU A 119 -13.71 6.54 34.35
N ALA A 120 -13.44 5.54 33.52
CA ALA A 120 -13.43 4.15 33.93
C ALA A 120 -12.31 3.90 34.96
N LYS A 121 -12.70 3.45 36.15
CA LYS A 121 -11.76 3.13 37.24
C LYS A 121 -11.38 1.65 37.32
N SER A 122 -12.04 0.81 36.51
CA SER A 122 -11.80 -0.64 36.41
C SER A 122 -12.07 -1.14 34.99
N THR A 123 -11.52 -2.29 34.63
CA THR A 123 -11.78 -2.97 33.35
C THR A 123 -13.26 -3.29 33.16
N ALA A 124 -14.00 -3.55 34.23
CA ALA A 124 -15.45 -3.74 34.17
C ALA A 124 -16.18 -2.44 33.78
N ALA A 125 -15.84 -1.33 34.44
CA ALA A 125 -16.39 -0.01 34.11
C ALA A 125 -16.02 0.40 32.67
N ALA A 126 -14.79 0.14 32.24
CA ALA A 126 -14.33 0.42 30.87
C ALA A 126 -15.17 -0.30 29.80
N ARG A 127 -15.60 -1.55 30.05
CA ARG A 127 -16.52 -2.25 29.14
C ARG A 127 -17.88 -1.60 29.11
N VAL A 128 -18.40 -1.15 30.25
CA VAL A 128 -19.69 -0.43 30.30
C VAL A 128 -19.58 0.88 29.53
N GLU A 129 -18.54 1.68 29.77
CA GLU A 129 -18.30 2.93 29.04
C GLU A 129 -18.17 2.72 27.53
N ALA A 130 -17.46 1.68 27.09
CA ALA A 130 -17.33 1.37 25.67
C ALA A 130 -18.66 0.99 25.01
N ASN A 131 -19.51 0.25 25.74
CA ASN A 131 -20.85 -0.09 25.28
C ASN A 131 -21.72 1.17 25.15
N THR A 132 -21.78 2.00 26.20
CA THR A 132 -22.60 3.23 26.17
C THR A 132 -22.10 4.21 25.12
N PHE A 133 -20.78 4.34 24.97
CA PHE A 133 -20.18 5.22 23.95
C PHE A 133 -20.60 4.79 22.55
N TYR A 134 -20.45 3.49 22.25
CA TYR A 134 -20.87 2.96 20.97
C TYR A 134 -22.36 3.18 20.74
N ASP A 135 -23.22 2.84 21.71
CA ASP A 135 -24.67 2.90 21.58
C ASP A 135 -25.20 4.33 21.38
N ARG A 136 -24.59 5.31 22.05
CA ARG A 136 -24.94 6.73 21.90
C ARG A 136 -24.53 7.32 20.56
N ALA A 137 -23.32 7.02 20.09
CA ALA A 137 -22.74 7.64 18.91
C ALA A 137 -23.49 7.31 17.60
N ASN A 138 -23.65 8.31 16.72
CA ASN A 138 -24.17 8.10 15.38
C ASN A 138 -23.29 7.15 14.55
N LYS A 139 -23.92 6.17 13.91
CA LYS A 139 -23.24 5.12 13.16
C LYS A 139 -22.61 5.61 11.84
N ASN A 140 -22.72 6.88 11.49
CA ASN A 140 -21.96 7.49 10.40
C ASN A 140 -20.60 8.07 10.83
N ALA A 141 -20.29 8.14 12.13
CA ALA A 141 -18.98 8.57 12.62
C ALA A 141 -17.85 7.77 11.95
N LYS A 142 -16.80 8.41 11.44
CA LYS A 142 -15.72 7.74 10.69
C LYS A 142 -14.79 6.92 11.60
N PHE A 143 -14.68 7.34 12.86
CA PHE A 143 -13.84 6.72 13.88
C PHE A 143 -14.34 7.06 15.29
N TYR A 144 -13.82 6.34 16.27
CA TYR A 144 -14.08 6.53 17.70
C TYR A 144 -12.77 6.87 18.42
N VAL A 145 -12.82 7.73 19.42
CA VAL A 145 -11.65 8.04 20.26
C VAL A 145 -11.95 7.82 21.73
N ILE A 146 -11.03 7.13 22.41
CA ILE A 146 -11.00 7.05 23.86
C ILE A 146 -10.12 8.18 24.35
N ASP A 147 -10.69 9.07 25.16
CA ASP A 147 -10.02 10.25 25.66
C ASP A 147 -9.61 10.07 27.13
N ILE A 148 -8.31 10.22 27.39
CA ILE A 148 -7.65 9.89 28.65
C ILE A 148 -6.84 11.10 29.13
N GLU A 149 -7.35 11.75 30.16
CA GLU A 149 -6.76 12.95 30.74
C GLU A 149 -6.53 12.86 32.26
N GLU A 150 -6.95 11.77 32.89
CA GLU A 150 -6.78 11.58 34.33
C GLU A 150 -6.47 10.11 34.70
N THR A 151 -6.03 9.90 35.94
CA THR A 151 -5.40 8.65 36.41
C THR A 151 -6.17 7.95 37.54
N THR A 152 -7.45 8.24 37.71
CA THR A 152 -8.23 7.67 38.81
C THR A 152 -8.53 6.18 38.57
N THR A 153 -8.06 5.29 39.46
CA THR A 153 -8.22 3.83 39.34
C THR A 153 -8.66 3.17 40.65
N ASP A 154 -9.35 2.05 40.55
CA ASP A 154 -9.79 1.22 41.68
C ASP A 154 -8.89 -0.04 41.80
N GLY A 155 -7.58 0.17 41.87
CA GLY A 155 -6.57 -0.90 42.06
C GLY A 155 -6.13 -1.63 40.79
N GLU A 156 -6.69 -1.29 39.63
CA GLU A 156 -6.24 -1.76 38.32
C GLU A 156 -5.34 -0.73 37.62
N SER A 157 -4.43 -1.16 36.74
CA SER A 157 -3.61 -0.21 35.99
C SER A 157 -4.45 0.51 34.92
N VAL A 158 -4.20 1.81 34.70
CA VAL A 158 -4.89 2.56 33.61
C VAL A 158 -4.67 1.88 32.26
N ARG A 159 -3.49 1.29 32.04
CA ARG A 159 -3.19 0.50 30.84
C ARG A 159 -4.17 -0.66 30.67
N ASP A 160 -4.50 -1.41 31.72
CA ASP A 160 -5.43 -2.54 31.65
C ASP A 160 -6.87 -2.10 31.44
N ILE A 161 -7.28 -1.02 32.11
CA ILE A 161 -8.60 -0.40 31.94
C ILE A 161 -8.82 0.00 30.47
N ILE A 162 -7.87 0.73 29.89
CA ILE A 162 -7.95 1.21 28.51
C ILE A 162 -7.83 0.06 27.50
N ASN A 163 -7.01 -0.95 27.81
CA ASN A 163 -6.96 -2.20 27.04
C ASN A 163 -8.34 -2.89 26.99
N ALA A 164 -9.06 -2.94 28.11
CA ALA A 164 -10.40 -3.50 28.14
C ALA A 164 -11.41 -2.63 27.37
N TYR A 165 -11.29 -1.30 27.46
CA TYR A 165 -12.14 -0.37 26.71
C TYR A 165 -11.99 -0.61 25.19
N VAL A 166 -10.77 -0.50 24.65
CA VAL A 166 -10.54 -0.66 23.20
C VAL A 166 -10.92 -2.05 22.72
N ALA A 167 -10.64 -3.09 23.50
CA ALA A 167 -11.03 -4.46 23.18
C ALA A 167 -12.56 -4.63 23.12
N GLU A 168 -13.31 -3.97 24.00
CA GLU A 168 -14.77 -4.02 23.98
C GLU A 168 -15.34 -3.25 22.79
N LEU A 169 -14.83 -2.05 22.50
CA LEU A 169 -15.27 -1.24 21.38
C LEU A 169 -15.01 -1.95 20.03
N ARG A 170 -13.88 -2.66 19.90
CA ARG A 170 -13.58 -3.50 18.72
C ARG A 170 -14.57 -4.63 18.49
N LYS A 171 -15.28 -5.12 19.52
CA LYS A 171 -16.36 -6.11 19.33
C LYS A 171 -17.59 -5.50 18.65
N LYS A 172 -17.76 -4.18 18.75
CA LYS A 172 -18.94 -3.44 18.26
C LYS A 172 -18.72 -2.83 16.88
N THR A 173 -17.48 -2.55 16.50
CA THR A 173 -17.18 -1.84 15.26
C THR A 173 -15.84 -2.24 14.64
N ASN A 174 -15.80 -2.23 13.31
CA ASN A 174 -14.58 -2.35 12.52
C ASN A 174 -14.00 -0.99 12.10
N LYS A 175 -14.63 0.11 12.52
CA LYS A 175 -14.14 1.47 12.26
C LYS A 175 -12.86 1.74 13.03
N LYS A 176 -12.14 2.79 12.62
CA LYS A 176 -10.90 3.16 13.29
C LYS A 176 -11.17 3.56 14.74
N ILE A 177 -10.28 3.17 15.64
CA ILE A 177 -10.31 3.56 17.05
C ILE A 177 -8.99 4.24 17.38
N GLY A 178 -9.07 5.49 17.82
CA GLY A 178 -7.94 6.26 18.31
C GLY A 178 -7.92 6.36 19.82
N VAL A 179 -6.80 6.87 20.33
CA VAL A 179 -6.65 7.26 21.74
C VAL A 179 -6.14 8.68 21.81
N TYR A 180 -6.81 9.52 22.61
CA TYR A 180 -6.27 10.79 23.06
C TYR A 180 -5.58 10.59 24.40
N ILE A 181 -4.36 11.10 24.52
CA ILE A 181 -3.55 10.97 25.73
C ILE A 181 -3.03 12.35 26.09
N ALA A 182 -3.41 12.85 27.27
CA ALA A 182 -2.84 14.07 27.82
C ALA A 182 -1.30 14.02 27.83
N HIS A 183 -0.65 15.03 27.23
CA HIS A 183 0.80 15.02 27.00
C HIS A 183 1.63 14.83 28.28
N HIS A 184 1.26 15.54 29.35
CA HIS A 184 1.92 15.48 30.65
C HIS A 184 1.77 14.12 31.35
N LEU A 185 0.74 13.34 30.97
CA LEU A 185 0.48 12.02 31.52
C LEU A 185 1.01 10.86 30.66
N TYR A 186 1.54 11.13 29.46
CA TYR A 186 1.87 10.07 28.49
C TYR A 186 2.74 8.95 29.08
N ASN A 187 3.86 9.33 29.72
CA ASN A 187 4.77 8.37 30.35
C ASN A 187 4.16 7.70 31.59
N GLN A 188 3.38 8.44 32.38
CA GLN A 188 2.74 7.94 33.60
C GLN A 188 1.66 6.89 33.27
N LEU A 189 0.81 7.19 32.29
CA LEU A 189 -0.28 6.32 31.86
C LEU A 189 0.24 5.07 31.15
N ASN A 190 1.38 5.18 30.45
CA ASN A 190 2.02 4.08 29.73
C ASN A 190 1.00 3.27 28.92
N ILE A 191 0.16 3.95 28.14
CA ILE A 191 -0.89 3.33 27.34
C ILE A 191 -0.27 2.45 26.24
N ASP A 192 -0.88 1.30 25.98
CA ASP A 192 -0.51 0.44 24.85
C ASP A 192 -1.03 1.00 23.53
N THR A 193 -0.34 2.00 22.98
CA THR A 193 -0.73 2.67 21.73
C THR A 193 -0.77 1.73 20.52
N SER A 194 -0.12 0.56 20.58
CA SER A 194 -0.14 -0.44 19.50
C SER A 194 -1.50 -1.09 19.26
N LYS A 195 -2.45 -0.94 20.19
CA LYS A 195 -3.83 -1.45 20.07
C LYS A 195 -4.79 -0.50 19.36
N PHE A 196 -4.34 0.71 19.08
CA PHE A 196 -5.11 1.77 18.44
C PHE A 196 -4.68 1.95 16.98
N ASP A 197 -5.60 2.43 16.15
CA ASP A 197 -5.30 2.76 14.76
C ASP A 197 -4.56 4.09 14.63
N PHE A 198 -4.74 4.99 15.60
CA PHE A 198 -4.08 6.28 15.64
C PHE A 198 -3.97 6.83 17.07
N VAL A 199 -3.04 7.76 17.26
CA VAL A 199 -2.79 8.44 18.53
C VAL A 199 -3.00 9.94 18.33
N TRP A 200 -3.74 10.56 19.24
CA TRP A 200 -4.03 11.99 19.28
C TRP A 200 -3.41 12.57 20.57
N ILE A 201 -2.61 13.62 20.45
CA ILE A 201 -1.89 14.20 21.60
C ILE A 201 -2.04 15.71 21.59
N PRO A 202 -2.42 16.36 22.71
CA PRO A 202 -2.37 17.80 22.83
C PRO A 202 -0.95 18.29 23.05
N ARG A 203 -0.59 19.44 22.49
CA ARG A 203 0.59 20.19 22.97
C ARG A 203 0.39 21.65 22.61
N TYR A 204 0.13 22.48 23.61
CA TYR A 204 -0.12 23.90 23.42
C TYR A 204 1.16 24.66 23.71
N ASN A 205 1.72 25.30 22.68
CA ASN A 205 2.92 26.13 22.83
C ASN A 205 2.91 27.26 21.80
N THR A 206 3.71 28.28 22.07
CA THR A 206 3.88 29.43 21.19
C THR A 206 4.87 29.19 20.05
N THR A 207 5.65 28.11 20.13
CA THR A 207 6.74 27.75 19.20
C THR A 207 6.29 26.84 18.05
N ASN A 208 5.02 26.44 18.02
CA ASN A 208 4.46 25.46 17.08
C ASN A 208 5.27 24.14 17.06
N THR A 209 5.76 23.70 18.21
CA THR A 209 6.50 22.45 18.39
C THR A 209 5.53 21.27 18.51
N PRO A 210 5.66 20.20 17.70
CA PRO A 210 4.77 19.04 17.77
C PRO A 210 4.97 18.24 19.08
N PRO A 211 4.07 17.30 19.41
CA PRO A 211 4.22 16.38 20.55
C PRO A 211 5.56 15.63 20.57
N ASP A 212 6.08 15.34 21.77
CA ASP A 212 7.36 14.61 21.94
C ASP A 212 7.26 13.11 21.64
N TYR A 213 6.04 12.60 21.45
CA TYR A 213 5.73 11.18 21.22
C TYR A 213 5.12 10.96 19.85
N GLU A 214 5.18 9.72 19.34
CA GLU A 214 4.53 9.35 18.08
C GLU A 214 3.03 9.66 18.10
N TYR A 215 2.59 10.46 17.13
CA TYR A 215 1.21 10.95 17.02
C TYR A 215 0.76 10.92 15.56
N HIS A 216 -0.56 10.82 15.37
CA HIS A 216 -1.20 10.97 14.06
C HIS A 216 -1.97 12.28 13.97
N LEU A 217 -2.53 12.72 15.10
CA LEU A 217 -3.25 13.98 15.24
C LEU A 217 -2.67 14.76 16.42
N TRP A 218 -2.50 16.06 16.27
CA TRP A 218 -1.96 16.96 17.28
C TRP A 218 -2.97 18.08 17.55
N GLN A 219 -3.53 18.13 18.76
CA GLN A 219 -4.32 19.28 19.22
C GLN A 219 -3.35 20.39 19.60
N TYR A 220 -3.25 21.43 18.78
CA TYR A 220 -2.18 22.43 18.90
C TYR A 220 -2.64 23.73 19.57
N THR A 221 -3.95 23.95 19.68
CA THR A 221 -4.52 25.12 20.36
C THR A 221 -5.94 24.87 20.82
N ASP A 222 -6.29 25.46 21.96
CA ASP A 222 -7.64 25.58 22.54
C ASP A 222 -8.25 26.98 22.31
N GLN A 223 -7.54 27.86 21.60
CA GLN A 223 -7.94 29.25 21.31
C GLN A 223 -8.33 29.44 19.84
N GLY A 224 -8.65 28.36 19.13
CA GLY A 224 -9.00 28.41 17.72
C GLY A 224 -10.30 29.18 17.46
N LYS A 225 -10.40 29.76 16.26
CA LYS A 225 -11.62 30.42 15.76
C LYS A 225 -12.05 29.78 14.45
N VAL A 226 -13.26 29.26 14.42
CA VAL A 226 -13.89 28.65 13.25
C VAL A 226 -15.14 29.46 12.89
N PRO A 227 -15.22 30.05 11.70
CA PRO A 227 -16.45 30.70 11.23
C PRO A 227 -17.68 29.81 11.44
N GLY A 228 -18.74 30.36 12.06
CA GLY A 228 -19.95 29.61 12.43
C GLY A 228 -19.93 29.01 13.85
N ILE A 229 -18.82 29.13 14.59
CA ILE A 229 -18.71 28.77 16.00
C ILE A 229 -18.24 30.00 16.79
N ASN A 230 -19.06 30.46 17.74
CA ASN A 230 -18.84 31.75 18.43
C ASN A 230 -17.85 31.66 19.60
N THR A 231 -17.66 30.47 20.15
CA THR A 231 -16.73 30.21 21.25
C THR A 231 -15.31 29.98 20.73
N ASN A 232 -14.38 29.71 21.64
CA ASN A 232 -13.12 29.09 21.24
C ASN A 232 -13.34 27.64 20.84
N VAL A 233 -12.46 27.15 19.97
CA VAL A 233 -12.50 25.81 19.38
C VAL A 233 -11.13 25.18 19.46
N ASP A 234 -11.07 23.92 19.86
CA ASP A 234 -9.87 23.12 19.84
C ASP A 234 -9.52 22.75 18.39
N LEU A 235 -8.31 23.12 17.95
CA LEU A 235 -7.86 22.88 16.58
C LEU A 235 -6.72 21.87 16.53
N ASN A 236 -6.76 21.07 15.48
CA ASN A 236 -5.92 19.90 15.31
C ASN A 236 -5.15 19.95 13.99
N ARG A 237 -3.93 19.39 14.00
CA ARG A 237 -3.10 19.18 12.82
C ARG A 237 -2.77 17.72 12.64
N LEU A 238 -2.70 17.32 11.38
CA LEU A 238 -2.20 16.00 11.01
C LEU A 238 -0.69 15.93 11.22
N ASN A 239 -0.20 14.77 11.63
CA ASN A 239 1.21 14.45 11.42
C ASN A 239 1.52 14.57 9.91
N PRO A 240 2.66 15.15 9.49
CA PRO A 240 3.01 15.32 8.07
C PRO A 240 2.95 14.04 7.22
N ASN A 241 3.07 12.86 7.84
CA ASN A 241 3.01 11.57 7.17
C ASN A 241 1.61 10.94 7.12
N VAL A 242 0.59 11.63 7.64
CA VAL A 242 -0.80 11.15 7.70
C VAL A 242 -1.68 12.03 6.82
N SER A 243 -2.40 11.42 5.88
CA SER A 243 -3.36 12.12 5.01
C SER A 243 -4.72 12.29 5.69
N LEU A 244 -5.43 13.38 5.40
CA LEU A 244 -6.83 13.59 5.83
C LEU A 244 -7.73 12.41 5.44
N ASP A 245 -7.49 11.79 4.28
CA ASP A 245 -8.21 10.61 3.79
C ASP A 245 -8.19 9.44 4.79
N PHE A 246 -7.14 9.34 5.62
CA PHE A 246 -7.07 8.33 6.67
C PHE A 246 -8.24 8.46 7.66
N PHE A 247 -8.67 9.69 7.95
CA PHE A 247 -9.73 9.99 8.90
C PHE A 247 -11.12 10.12 8.25
N THR A 248 -11.20 10.59 7.01
CA THR A 248 -12.49 10.96 6.38
C THR A 248 -13.09 9.88 5.50
N LYS A 249 -12.28 8.96 4.94
CA LYS A 249 -12.79 7.85 4.11
C LYS A 249 -13.31 6.72 4.97
N ASP A 250 -14.51 6.23 4.65
CA ASP A 250 -15.11 5.11 5.37
C ASP A 250 -14.26 3.85 5.21
N SER A 251 -14.15 3.09 6.31
CA SER A 251 -13.51 1.77 6.27
C SER A 251 -14.23 0.79 5.32
N SER A 252 -15.47 1.11 4.90
CA SER A 252 -16.27 0.35 3.93
C SER A 252 -15.85 0.51 2.47
N ASP A 253 -15.01 1.48 2.12
CA ASP A 253 -14.36 1.49 0.79
C ASP A 253 -13.34 0.34 0.64
N ASN A 254 -12.96 -0.30 1.74
CA ASN A 254 -12.19 -1.55 1.72
C ASN A 254 -13.05 -2.79 1.43
N ASN A 255 -14.38 -2.65 1.24
CA ASN A 255 -15.28 -3.76 0.96
C ASN A 255 -15.79 -3.80 -0.49
N LYS A 256 -15.22 -2.99 -1.39
CA LYS A 256 -15.23 -3.36 -2.81
C LYS A 256 -14.40 -4.66 -2.92
N PRO A 257 -14.94 -5.75 -3.49
CA PRO A 257 -14.14 -6.95 -3.73
C PRO A 257 -12.87 -6.51 -4.43
N ILE A 258 -11.72 -6.74 -3.78
CA ILE A 258 -10.44 -6.39 -4.38
C ILE A 258 -10.39 -7.16 -5.68
N ASP A 259 -10.21 -6.46 -6.80
CA ASP A 259 -10.09 -7.12 -8.08
C ASP A 259 -8.78 -7.91 -8.12
N LEU A 260 -8.90 -9.19 -7.77
CA LEU A 260 -7.80 -10.15 -7.79
C LEU A 260 -7.64 -10.83 -9.15
N SER A 261 -8.39 -10.42 -10.19
CA SER A 261 -8.31 -11.01 -11.54
C SER A 261 -6.87 -10.99 -12.09
N ASN A 262 -6.12 -9.94 -11.75
CA ASN A 262 -4.74 -9.74 -12.16
C ASN A 262 -3.70 -10.32 -11.18
N TYR A 263 -4.10 -11.12 -10.19
CA TYR A 263 -3.20 -11.71 -9.20
C TYR A 263 -3.26 -13.24 -9.22
N TYR A 264 -2.16 -13.86 -8.82
CA TYR A 264 -2.16 -15.28 -8.44
C TYR A 264 -2.76 -15.43 -7.04
N THR A 265 -3.87 -16.17 -6.94
CA THR A 265 -4.55 -16.52 -5.68
C THR A 265 -4.33 -18.00 -5.30
N LYS A 266 -3.50 -18.71 -6.07
CA LYS A 266 -2.99 -20.05 -5.76
C LYS A 266 -1.48 -20.06 -5.98
N ASN A 267 -0.74 -20.79 -5.14
CA ASN A 267 0.72 -20.81 -5.19
C ASN A 267 1.20 -21.28 -6.59
N PRO A 268 1.90 -20.42 -7.36
CA PRO A 268 2.38 -20.76 -8.71
C PRO A 268 3.60 -21.69 -8.71
N LYS A 269 4.22 -21.97 -7.55
CA LYS A 269 5.44 -22.77 -7.31
C LYS A 269 6.71 -22.22 -7.93
N LYS A 270 6.68 -21.78 -9.19
CA LYS A 270 7.81 -21.18 -9.90
C LYS A 270 7.30 -20.07 -10.82
N VAL A 271 7.94 -18.90 -10.78
CA VAL A 271 7.56 -17.76 -11.62
C VAL A 271 8.78 -17.15 -12.31
N ALA A 272 8.57 -16.56 -13.49
CA ALA A 272 9.50 -15.64 -14.12
C ALA A 272 9.08 -14.19 -13.89
N ILE A 273 10.06 -13.32 -13.68
CA ILE A 273 9.88 -11.88 -13.50
C ILE A 273 9.71 -11.23 -14.88
N ARG A 274 8.54 -10.62 -15.15
CA ARG A 274 8.19 -9.95 -16.42
C ARG A 274 8.68 -8.50 -16.48
N LYS A 275 8.71 -7.84 -15.33
CA LYS A 275 9.14 -6.46 -15.11
C LYS A 275 9.93 -6.40 -13.82
N LYS A 276 10.83 -5.43 -13.63
CA LYS A 276 11.58 -5.31 -12.37
C LYS A 276 10.62 -5.33 -11.16
N VAL A 277 10.90 -6.19 -10.18
CA VAL A 277 10.07 -6.38 -8.99
C VAL A 277 10.92 -6.13 -7.75
N ASN A 278 10.45 -5.31 -6.81
CA ASN A 278 11.12 -5.13 -5.53
C ASN A 278 10.85 -6.33 -4.60
N GLN A 279 11.84 -6.63 -3.75
CA GLN A 279 11.73 -7.61 -2.67
C GLN A 279 11.57 -6.88 -1.33
N TYR A 280 10.76 -7.45 -0.44
CA TYR A 280 10.49 -6.90 0.88
C TYR A 280 10.58 -7.99 1.94
N ASN A 281 10.97 -7.64 3.17
CA ASN A 281 10.91 -8.56 4.31
C ASN A 281 9.57 -8.49 5.06
N ASN A 282 8.57 -7.77 4.53
CA ASN A 282 7.19 -7.76 5.02
C ASN A 282 6.16 -7.87 3.89
N LYS A 283 4.96 -8.35 4.22
CA LYS A 283 3.85 -8.55 3.28
C LYS A 283 3.15 -7.27 2.81
N ASN A 284 3.31 -6.18 3.56
CA ASN A 284 2.68 -4.89 3.26
C ASN A 284 3.53 -3.99 2.33
N PHE A 285 4.74 -4.41 1.96
CA PHE A 285 5.64 -3.66 1.08
C PHE A 285 5.96 -2.24 1.55
N THR A 286 6.14 -2.05 2.86
CA THR A 286 6.55 -0.74 3.38
C THR A 286 7.94 -0.39 2.87
N SER A 287 8.15 0.86 2.46
CA SER A 287 9.40 1.28 1.79
C SER A 287 10.65 1.02 2.63
N SER A 288 10.57 1.21 3.95
CA SER A 288 11.64 0.92 4.93
C SER A 288 12.02 -0.57 5.02
N ARG A 289 11.17 -1.46 4.48
CA ARG A 289 11.33 -2.92 4.53
C ARG A 289 11.73 -3.51 3.18
N LYS A 290 12.07 -2.68 2.20
CA LYS A 290 12.59 -3.10 0.90
C LYS A 290 14.02 -3.65 1.07
N THR A 291 14.24 -4.89 0.66
CA THR A 291 15.53 -5.59 0.79
C THR A 291 16.31 -5.69 -0.51
N GLY A 292 15.67 -5.42 -1.66
CA GLY A 292 16.32 -5.47 -2.96
C GLY A 292 15.35 -5.44 -4.12
N SER A 293 15.80 -5.92 -5.28
CA SER A 293 14.95 -6.08 -6.46
C SER A 293 15.41 -7.24 -7.34
N LEU A 294 14.47 -7.82 -8.08
CA LEU A 294 14.68 -8.84 -9.10
C LEU A 294 14.50 -8.22 -10.47
N SER A 295 15.45 -8.47 -11.36
CA SER A 295 15.42 -7.99 -12.74
C SER A 295 14.47 -8.83 -13.61
N LYS A 296 14.02 -8.27 -14.74
CA LYS A 296 13.27 -9.01 -15.77
C LYS A 296 14.03 -10.30 -16.15
N ASN A 297 13.27 -11.35 -16.47
CA ASN A 297 13.73 -12.70 -16.84
C ASN A 297 14.38 -13.51 -15.71
N THR A 298 14.47 -12.97 -14.49
CA THR A 298 14.84 -13.78 -13.31
C THR A 298 13.77 -14.84 -13.06
N ILE A 299 14.17 -16.07 -12.77
CA ILE A 299 13.28 -17.14 -12.31
C ILE A 299 13.43 -17.28 -10.81
N VAL A 300 12.30 -17.38 -10.10
CA VAL A 300 12.28 -17.58 -8.66
C VAL A 300 11.31 -18.68 -8.26
N GLU A 301 11.70 -19.40 -7.22
CA GLU A 301 10.86 -20.40 -6.57
C GLU A 301 9.99 -19.75 -5.50
N VAL A 302 8.72 -20.17 -5.47
CA VAL A 302 7.70 -19.64 -4.58
C VAL A 302 7.37 -20.70 -3.54
N LYS A 303 7.86 -20.48 -2.32
CA LYS A 303 7.63 -21.34 -1.16
C LYS A 303 6.15 -21.34 -0.78
N GLY A 304 5.55 -20.16 -0.72
CA GLY A 304 4.18 -19.98 -0.25
C GLY A 304 3.54 -18.70 -0.76
N MET A 305 2.37 -18.40 -0.22
CA MET A 305 1.72 -17.11 -0.41
C MET A 305 1.24 -16.57 0.94
N ASP A 306 1.15 -15.26 1.01
CA ASP A 306 0.54 -14.53 2.13
C ASP A 306 -0.28 -13.37 1.55
N TYR A 307 -0.98 -12.64 2.40
CA TYR A 307 -1.85 -11.54 2.03
C TYR A 307 -1.45 -10.30 2.83
N SER A 308 -1.40 -9.15 2.16
CA SER A 308 -1.24 -7.86 2.86
C SER A 308 -2.41 -7.64 3.82
N SER A 309 -2.29 -6.66 4.73
CA SER A 309 -3.40 -6.20 5.58
C SER A 309 -4.69 -5.93 4.80
N ASN A 310 -4.53 -5.37 3.60
CA ASN A 310 -5.65 -5.05 2.70
C ASN A 310 -5.97 -6.21 1.74
N GLY A 311 -5.75 -7.48 2.09
CA GLY A 311 -6.19 -8.63 1.30
C GLY A 311 -5.51 -8.88 -0.07
N ILE A 312 -4.45 -8.16 -0.44
CA ILE A 312 -3.77 -8.35 -1.72
C ILE A 312 -2.74 -9.50 -1.62
N PRO A 313 -2.79 -10.52 -2.50
CA PRO A 313 -1.87 -11.65 -2.46
C PRO A 313 -0.40 -11.25 -2.67
N ARG A 314 0.50 -12.00 -2.02
CA ARG A 314 1.96 -11.87 -2.05
C ARG A 314 2.57 -13.24 -2.26
N LEU A 315 3.64 -13.31 -3.05
CA LEU A 315 4.42 -14.54 -3.18
C LEU A 315 5.53 -14.51 -2.13
N VAL A 316 5.65 -15.61 -1.39
CA VAL A 316 6.73 -15.83 -0.42
C VAL A 316 7.81 -16.65 -1.12
N LEU A 317 8.99 -16.08 -1.25
CA LEU A 317 10.16 -16.71 -1.86
C LEU A 317 10.80 -17.72 -0.89
N ALA A 318 11.67 -18.59 -1.41
CA ALA A 318 12.40 -19.57 -0.60
C ALA A 318 13.22 -18.94 0.54
N ASN A 319 13.76 -17.74 0.32
CA ASN A 319 14.50 -16.95 1.32
C ASN A 319 13.60 -16.18 2.31
N GLY A 320 12.28 -16.42 2.29
CA GLY A 320 11.32 -15.75 3.18
C GLY A 320 10.92 -14.34 2.76
N MET A 321 11.50 -13.79 1.68
CA MET A 321 11.13 -12.46 1.17
C MET A 321 9.83 -12.48 0.40
N PHE A 322 9.16 -11.33 0.37
CA PHE A 322 7.89 -11.13 -0.32
C PHE A 322 8.09 -10.38 -1.64
N ILE A 323 7.40 -10.84 -2.67
CA ILE A 323 7.25 -10.15 -3.95
C ILE A 323 5.79 -10.12 -4.39
N THR A 324 5.46 -9.25 -5.36
CA THR A 324 4.09 -9.12 -5.85
C THR A 324 3.58 -10.43 -6.48
N ALA A 325 2.32 -10.76 -6.24
CA ALA A 325 1.62 -11.84 -6.94
C ALA A 325 0.93 -11.37 -8.24
N SER A 326 1.14 -10.13 -8.66
CA SER A 326 0.52 -9.57 -9.87
C SER A 326 1.02 -10.22 -11.15
N LYS A 327 0.11 -10.74 -11.97
CA LYS A 327 0.35 -11.34 -13.30
C LYS A 327 1.00 -10.37 -14.29
N ASN A 328 0.94 -9.05 -14.02
CA ASN A 328 1.61 -8.02 -14.83
C ASN A 328 3.12 -7.98 -14.61
N TYR A 329 3.57 -8.42 -13.44
CA TYR A 329 4.96 -8.38 -13.00
C TYR A 329 5.60 -9.76 -12.96
N VAL A 330 4.81 -10.81 -12.77
CA VAL A 330 5.28 -12.19 -12.69
C VAL A 330 4.45 -13.10 -13.60
N ALA A 331 5.07 -14.14 -14.14
CA ALA A 331 4.41 -15.20 -14.90
C ALA A 331 4.68 -16.55 -14.25
N LYS A 332 3.63 -17.26 -13.82
CA LYS A 332 3.70 -18.69 -13.46
C LYS A 332 4.34 -19.46 -14.60
N LEU A 333 5.25 -20.38 -14.31
CA LEU A 333 5.90 -21.21 -15.31
C LEU A 333 5.17 -22.55 -15.49
N ILE A 334 5.23 -23.06 -16.71
CA ILE A 334 4.79 -24.42 -17.05
C ILE A 334 5.68 -25.47 -16.37
N SER A 335 5.16 -26.66 -16.12
CA SER A 335 5.89 -27.72 -15.40
C SER A 335 7.15 -28.19 -16.12
N ASN A 336 7.13 -28.27 -17.45
CA ASN A 336 8.27 -28.66 -18.27
C ASN A 336 9.12 -27.46 -18.73
N ILE A 337 9.28 -26.45 -17.88
CA ILE A 337 10.03 -25.23 -18.22
C ILE A 337 11.49 -25.51 -18.62
N ASP A 338 12.07 -26.60 -18.13
CA ASP A 338 13.44 -27.01 -18.47
C ASP A 338 13.62 -27.40 -19.94
N ASP A 339 12.53 -27.69 -20.66
CA ASP A 339 12.57 -27.89 -22.12
C ASP A 339 12.70 -26.58 -22.90
N TYR A 340 12.67 -25.43 -22.23
CA TYR A 340 12.64 -24.12 -22.85
C TYR A 340 13.83 -23.25 -22.44
N TYR A 341 14.16 -22.29 -23.29
CA TYR A 341 15.05 -21.19 -22.91
C TYR A 341 14.30 -20.18 -22.05
N THR A 342 14.92 -19.82 -20.93
CA THR A 342 14.41 -18.84 -19.96
C THR A 342 15.37 -17.66 -19.75
N ALA A 343 16.63 -17.83 -20.13
CA ALA A 343 17.59 -16.75 -20.31
C ALA A 343 17.68 -16.38 -21.80
N VAL A 344 17.74 -15.08 -22.09
CA VAL A 344 17.74 -14.55 -23.46
C VAL A 344 19.03 -14.97 -24.19
N PRO A 345 18.97 -15.88 -25.20
CA PRO A 345 20.13 -16.16 -26.02
C PRO A 345 20.36 -14.99 -27.00
N LYS A 346 21.61 -14.70 -27.39
CA LYS A 346 21.88 -13.67 -28.42
C LYS A 346 21.32 -14.08 -29.79
N ASN A 347 21.52 -15.34 -30.15
CA ASN A 347 20.98 -15.93 -31.38
C ASN A 347 20.55 -17.37 -31.12
N VAL A 348 19.62 -17.85 -31.95
CA VAL A 348 19.26 -19.26 -32.04
C VAL A 348 19.33 -19.73 -33.49
N VAL A 349 19.65 -21.01 -33.69
CA VAL A 349 19.46 -21.70 -34.96
C VAL A 349 18.20 -22.56 -34.91
N ILE A 350 17.42 -22.57 -35.98
CA ILE A 350 16.20 -23.37 -36.12
C ILE A 350 16.57 -24.84 -36.37
N LYS A 351 16.17 -25.75 -35.48
CA LYS A 351 16.39 -27.21 -35.60
C LYS A 351 15.33 -27.91 -36.46
N LYS A 352 14.09 -27.44 -36.34
CA LYS A 352 12.90 -27.92 -37.06
C LYS A 352 12.13 -26.69 -37.51
N ALA A 353 11.52 -26.69 -38.69
CA ALA A 353 10.80 -25.53 -39.20
C ALA A 353 9.81 -25.00 -38.14
N VAL A 354 9.82 -23.70 -37.90
CA VAL A 354 8.94 -23.03 -36.93
C VAL A 354 8.23 -21.86 -37.60
N ARG A 355 7.03 -21.55 -37.14
CA ARG A 355 6.32 -20.32 -37.50
C ARG A 355 6.73 -19.20 -36.54
N SER A 356 6.75 -17.98 -37.08
CA SER A 356 6.87 -16.73 -36.33
C SER A 356 5.52 -16.05 -36.21
N TYR A 357 5.31 -15.32 -35.12
CA TYR A 357 4.03 -14.71 -34.78
C TYR A 357 4.19 -13.25 -34.36
N SER A 358 3.15 -12.43 -34.51
CA SER A 358 3.14 -11.03 -34.08
C SER A 358 2.88 -10.86 -32.57
N SER A 359 2.55 -11.94 -31.87
CA SER A 359 2.31 -11.95 -30.42
C SER A 359 2.80 -13.25 -29.76
N THR A 360 2.80 -13.30 -28.43
CA THR A 360 3.12 -14.53 -27.67
C THR A 360 2.07 -15.64 -27.82
N SER A 361 0.86 -15.29 -28.29
CA SER A 361 -0.22 -16.21 -28.63
C SER A 361 -0.07 -16.75 -30.06
N PHE A 362 0.25 -18.03 -30.17
CA PHE A 362 0.57 -18.68 -31.46
C PHE A 362 -0.69 -19.18 -32.16
N THR A 363 -1.52 -18.25 -32.62
CA THR A 363 -2.73 -18.54 -33.41
C THR A 363 -2.47 -18.30 -34.90
N SER A 364 -3.26 -18.93 -35.78
CA SER A 364 -3.14 -18.75 -37.23
C SER A 364 -3.28 -17.28 -37.65
N SER A 365 -4.21 -16.54 -37.02
CA SER A 365 -4.42 -15.10 -37.26
C SER A 365 -3.25 -14.19 -36.84
N LYS A 366 -2.31 -14.70 -36.05
CA LYS A 366 -1.11 -13.97 -35.61
C LYS A 366 0.15 -14.47 -36.29
N GLN A 367 0.07 -15.47 -37.17
CA GLN A 367 1.23 -15.97 -37.90
C GLN A 367 1.76 -14.92 -38.88
N VAL A 368 3.08 -14.74 -38.92
CA VAL A 368 3.75 -13.77 -39.79
C VAL A 368 4.51 -14.48 -40.91
N SER A 369 5.36 -15.45 -40.57
CA SER A 369 6.15 -16.19 -41.57
C SER A 369 6.64 -17.54 -41.05
N THR A 370 7.06 -18.43 -41.95
CA THR A 370 7.73 -19.69 -41.61
C THR A 370 9.25 -19.52 -41.67
N LEU A 371 9.95 -19.99 -40.64
CA LEU A 371 11.40 -20.04 -40.55
C LEU A 371 11.86 -21.48 -40.72
N ASN A 372 12.63 -21.72 -41.77
CA ASN A 372 13.12 -23.05 -42.10
C ASN A 372 14.30 -23.46 -41.21
N LYS A 373 14.56 -24.77 -41.17
CA LYS A 373 15.71 -25.37 -40.51
C LYS A 373 17.02 -24.69 -40.95
N ASP A 374 17.98 -24.62 -40.02
CA ASP A 374 19.30 -24.02 -40.16
C ASP A 374 19.33 -22.48 -40.27
N LYS A 375 18.17 -21.81 -40.35
CA LYS A 375 18.10 -20.36 -40.25
C LYS A 375 18.57 -19.90 -38.87
N ILE A 376 19.44 -18.88 -38.85
CA ILE A 376 19.85 -18.19 -37.62
C ILE A 376 18.93 -16.99 -37.40
N VAL A 377 18.50 -16.81 -36.16
CA VAL A 377 17.60 -15.75 -35.73
C VAL A 377 18.21 -15.03 -34.53
N SER A 378 18.35 -13.71 -34.65
CA SER A 378 18.76 -12.84 -33.54
C SER A 378 17.58 -12.63 -32.60
N ILE A 379 17.83 -12.79 -31.30
CA ILE A 379 16.80 -12.69 -30.27
C ILE A 379 17.05 -11.44 -29.44
N ALA A 380 16.01 -10.63 -29.28
CA ALA A 380 16.03 -9.40 -28.48
C ALA A 380 15.64 -9.67 -27.02
N ASP A 381 14.66 -10.54 -26.79
CA ASP A 381 14.13 -10.79 -25.44
C ASP A 381 13.40 -12.13 -25.34
N ILE A 382 12.92 -12.45 -24.14
CA ILE A 382 11.96 -13.51 -23.86
C ILE A 382 10.72 -12.91 -23.21
N ASP A 383 9.56 -13.30 -23.71
CA ASP A 383 8.28 -12.98 -23.08
C ASP A 383 7.48 -14.26 -22.82
N TYR A 384 6.52 -14.19 -21.90
CA TYR A 384 5.75 -15.34 -21.45
C TYR A 384 4.28 -15.20 -21.85
N THR A 385 3.67 -16.29 -22.29
CA THR A 385 2.20 -16.36 -22.46
C THR A 385 1.50 -16.21 -21.11
N THR A 386 0.18 -15.99 -21.13
CA THR A 386 -0.65 -15.99 -19.90
C THR A 386 -0.52 -17.30 -19.12
N GLY A 387 -0.33 -18.42 -19.84
CA GLY A 387 -0.11 -19.76 -19.27
C GLY A 387 1.32 -20.06 -18.86
N GLY A 388 2.28 -19.14 -19.04
CA GLY A 388 3.65 -19.33 -18.57
C GLY A 388 4.65 -19.92 -19.55
N THR A 389 4.26 -20.11 -20.81
CA THR A 389 5.16 -20.64 -21.83
C THR A 389 6.09 -19.53 -22.34
N PRO A 390 7.42 -19.70 -22.28
CA PRO A 390 8.34 -18.71 -22.81
C PRO A 390 8.36 -18.71 -24.35
N ARG A 391 8.46 -17.51 -24.92
CA ARG A 391 8.58 -17.21 -26.34
C ARG A 391 9.78 -16.30 -26.56
N LEU A 392 10.59 -16.63 -27.55
CA LEU A 392 11.72 -15.78 -27.94
C LEU A 392 11.19 -14.65 -28.81
N LYS A 393 11.43 -13.41 -28.40
CA LYS A 393 11.17 -12.22 -29.20
C LYS A 393 12.38 -11.97 -30.09
N THR A 394 12.20 -12.03 -31.40
CA THR A 394 13.24 -11.76 -32.38
C THR A 394 13.57 -10.27 -32.42
N THR A 395 14.72 -9.89 -32.97
CA THR A 395 15.07 -8.47 -33.18
C THR A 395 14.14 -7.76 -34.16
N SER A 396 13.39 -8.50 -35.00
CA SER A 396 12.35 -7.95 -35.87
C SER A 396 11.00 -7.78 -35.16
N GLY A 397 10.92 -8.05 -33.85
CA GLY A 397 9.70 -7.90 -33.05
C GLY A 397 8.71 -9.07 -33.11
N THR A 398 8.97 -10.11 -33.91
CA THR A 398 8.13 -11.32 -33.97
C THR A 398 8.50 -12.31 -32.87
N TYR A 399 7.65 -13.30 -32.62
CA TYR A 399 7.84 -14.32 -31.61
C TYR A 399 7.99 -15.71 -32.23
N ILE A 400 8.95 -16.49 -31.72
CA ILE A 400 9.12 -17.91 -32.02
C ILE A 400 9.17 -18.73 -30.73
N THR A 401 9.03 -20.05 -30.84
CA THR A 401 9.07 -20.94 -29.68
C THR A 401 10.43 -20.87 -28.98
N ALA A 402 10.44 -20.87 -27.65
CA ALA A 402 11.66 -21.03 -26.86
C ALA A 402 12.01 -22.51 -26.59
N ASN A 403 11.22 -23.46 -27.11
CA ASN A 403 11.41 -24.89 -26.86
C ASN A 403 12.69 -25.42 -27.56
N LYS A 404 13.57 -26.06 -26.78
CA LYS A 404 14.89 -26.58 -27.16
C LYS A 404 14.84 -27.71 -28.21
N ASN A 405 13.66 -28.30 -28.43
CA ASN A 405 13.45 -29.29 -29.49
C ASN A 405 13.37 -28.64 -30.88
N TYR A 406 12.97 -27.37 -30.96
CA TYR A 406 12.78 -26.63 -32.20
C TYR A 406 13.87 -25.60 -32.46
N VAL A 407 14.50 -25.08 -31.41
CA VAL A 407 15.56 -24.06 -31.53
C VAL A 407 16.77 -24.40 -30.66
N LEU A 408 17.95 -23.94 -31.06
CA LEU A 408 19.20 -24.15 -30.35
C LEU A 408 19.95 -22.82 -30.20
N LYS A 409 20.30 -22.42 -28.97
CA LYS A 409 21.16 -21.24 -28.76
C LYS A 409 22.50 -21.47 -29.47
N THR A 410 23.01 -20.46 -30.17
CA THR A 410 24.33 -20.54 -30.80
C THR A 410 25.43 -20.08 -29.85
N THR A 411 26.68 -20.36 -30.21
CA THR A 411 27.84 -19.76 -29.52
C THR A 411 27.81 -18.22 -29.63
N ALA A 412 28.30 -17.52 -28.60
CA ALA A 412 28.32 -16.05 -28.56
C ALA A 412 29.04 -15.42 -29.77
N ASN A 413 30.06 -16.10 -30.29
CA ASN A 413 30.90 -15.65 -31.41
C ASN A 413 30.47 -16.26 -32.76
N ILE A 414 29.17 -16.49 -32.95
CA ILE A 414 28.64 -17.17 -34.14
C ILE A 414 29.01 -16.48 -35.46
N SER A 415 29.23 -15.16 -35.44
CA SER A 415 29.72 -14.36 -36.58
C SER A 415 31.05 -14.84 -37.15
N ASN A 416 31.89 -15.46 -36.31
CA ASN A 416 33.21 -15.97 -36.68
C ASN A 416 33.13 -17.31 -37.41
N TYR A 417 31.93 -17.85 -37.64
CA TYR A 417 31.73 -19.14 -38.25
C TYR A 417 30.95 -19.03 -39.56
N ILE A 418 31.17 -19.98 -40.46
CA ILE A 418 30.34 -20.23 -41.61
C ILE A 418 29.02 -20.84 -41.10
N THR A 419 27.91 -20.20 -41.44
CA THR A 419 26.56 -20.56 -40.96
C THR A 419 25.57 -20.83 -42.09
N VAL A 420 25.93 -20.50 -43.32
CA VAL A 420 25.21 -20.89 -44.53
C VAL A 420 26.02 -22.00 -45.19
N LYS A 421 25.39 -23.14 -45.50
CA LYS A 421 26.07 -24.32 -46.03
C LYS A 421 26.75 -23.99 -47.37
N PRO A 422 28.09 -23.97 -47.44
CA PRO A 422 28.78 -23.84 -48.72
C PRO A 422 28.81 -25.20 -49.43
N SER A 423 29.01 -25.22 -50.74
CA SER A 423 29.28 -26.48 -51.47
C SER A 423 30.72 -26.95 -51.26
N LYS A 424 31.66 -26.01 -51.14
CA LYS A 424 33.08 -26.24 -50.91
C LYS A 424 33.65 -25.19 -49.96
N VAL A 425 34.72 -25.53 -49.25
CA VAL A 425 35.52 -24.57 -48.47
C VAL A 425 37.01 -24.78 -48.74
N LYS A 426 37.81 -23.72 -48.62
CA LYS A 426 39.27 -23.78 -48.70
C LYS A 426 39.86 -23.62 -47.30
N THR A 427 40.84 -24.45 -46.96
CA THR A 427 41.57 -24.35 -45.69
C THR A 427 42.51 -23.13 -45.69
N VAL A 428 42.40 -22.28 -44.68
CA VAL A 428 43.24 -21.08 -44.49
C VAL A 428 44.50 -21.40 -43.69
N LYS A 429 44.44 -22.45 -42.85
CA LYS A 429 45.54 -22.97 -42.02
C LYS A 429 45.54 -24.50 -42.06
N LYS A 430 46.60 -25.12 -41.55
CA LYS A 430 46.58 -26.57 -41.25
C LYS A 430 45.45 -26.85 -40.25
N ILE A 431 44.56 -27.77 -40.59
CA ILE A 431 43.48 -28.24 -39.72
C ILE A 431 43.51 -29.76 -39.62
N TYR A 432 42.63 -30.34 -38.80
CA TYR A 432 42.38 -31.77 -38.78
C TYR A 432 40.91 -32.05 -39.07
N GLN A 433 40.63 -33.22 -39.62
CA GLN A 433 39.28 -33.77 -39.67
C GLN A 433 39.00 -34.64 -38.44
N TYR A 434 37.73 -34.76 -38.08
CA TYR A 434 37.30 -35.42 -36.86
C TYR A 434 36.09 -36.32 -37.07
N LYS A 435 36.05 -37.45 -36.36
CA LYS A 435 34.95 -38.43 -36.41
C LYS A 435 33.65 -37.91 -35.80
N SER A 436 33.70 -36.85 -34.98
CA SER A 436 32.53 -36.26 -34.32
C SER A 436 32.59 -34.73 -34.28
N THR A 437 31.45 -34.10 -33.99
CA THR A 437 31.32 -32.63 -33.93
C THR A 437 32.06 -31.97 -32.75
N SER A 438 32.53 -32.76 -31.78
CA SER A 438 33.26 -32.27 -30.61
C SER A 438 34.67 -31.74 -30.93
N LEU A 439 35.28 -32.24 -32.01
CA LEU A 439 36.64 -31.94 -32.45
C LEU A 439 37.74 -32.16 -31.38
N THR A 440 37.58 -33.19 -30.55
CA THR A 440 38.58 -33.57 -29.54
C THR A 440 39.73 -34.37 -30.14
N SER A 441 40.89 -34.38 -29.48
CA SER A 441 42.05 -35.18 -29.90
C SER A 441 41.72 -36.66 -30.06
N ALA A 442 40.84 -37.21 -29.22
CA ALA A 442 40.40 -38.61 -29.31
C ALA A 442 39.62 -38.94 -30.60
N ASN A 443 38.97 -37.95 -31.19
CA ASN A 443 38.21 -38.11 -32.43
C ASN A 443 38.96 -37.58 -33.66
N ARG A 444 40.21 -37.16 -33.49
CA ARG A 444 41.04 -36.60 -34.56
C ARG A 444 41.50 -37.69 -35.49
N ASP A 445 41.54 -37.36 -36.77
CA ASP A 445 42.03 -38.23 -37.82
C ASP A 445 43.06 -37.45 -38.66
N ILE A 446 42.88 -37.37 -39.98
CA ILE A 446 43.89 -36.82 -40.89
C ILE A 446 44.09 -35.31 -40.72
N ALA A 447 45.35 -34.89 -40.79
CA ALA A 447 45.75 -33.49 -40.93
C ALA A 447 45.55 -33.01 -42.37
N ILE A 448 44.89 -31.87 -42.55
CA ILE A 448 44.66 -31.23 -43.85
C ILE A 448 45.52 -29.98 -43.93
N ALA A 449 46.44 -29.95 -44.90
CA ALA A 449 47.32 -28.82 -45.14
C ALA A 449 46.54 -27.56 -45.56
N LYS A 450 47.14 -26.37 -45.35
CA LYS A 450 46.63 -25.08 -45.84
C LYS A 450 46.41 -25.13 -47.36
N GLY A 451 45.38 -24.44 -47.84
CA GLY A 451 45.09 -24.24 -49.25
C GLY A 451 44.30 -25.38 -49.92
N LYS A 452 43.99 -26.46 -49.19
CA LYS A 452 43.18 -27.58 -49.71
C LYS A 452 41.69 -27.21 -49.76
N THR A 453 41.03 -27.58 -50.87
CA THR A 453 39.59 -27.43 -51.09
C THR A 453 38.85 -28.69 -50.67
N LEU A 454 37.78 -28.55 -49.90
CA LEU A 454 37.02 -29.65 -49.31
C LEU A 454 35.54 -29.52 -49.66
N ASN A 455 34.90 -30.64 -50.01
CA ASN A 455 33.47 -30.68 -50.30
C ASN A 455 32.65 -30.76 -49.00
N VAL A 456 31.65 -29.91 -48.85
CA VAL A 456 30.82 -29.81 -47.65
C VAL A 456 29.40 -30.29 -47.95
N THR A 457 28.94 -31.27 -47.18
CA THR A 457 27.61 -31.89 -47.32
C THR A 457 26.56 -31.28 -46.39
N ALA A 458 26.97 -30.82 -45.21
CA ALA A 458 26.06 -30.20 -44.25
C ALA A 458 26.79 -29.28 -43.26
N ILE A 459 26.04 -28.39 -42.62
CA ILE A 459 26.46 -27.75 -41.36
C ILE A 459 25.77 -28.50 -40.22
N VAL A 460 26.54 -28.91 -39.22
CA VAL A 460 26.03 -29.60 -38.04
C VAL A 460 26.42 -28.81 -36.80
N TYR A 461 25.47 -28.55 -35.93
CA TYR A 461 25.69 -27.83 -34.68
C TYR A 461 25.97 -28.79 -33.53
N THR A 462 26.97 -28.45 -32.71
CA THR A 462 27.19 -29.11 -31.42
C THR A 462 26.03 -28.81 -30.46
N LYS A 463 25.94 -29.54 -29.33
CA LYS A 463 24.97 -29.25 -28.25
C LYS A 463 25.09 -27.81 -27.71
N GLY A 464 26.28 -27.21 -27.79
CA GLY A 464 26.53 -25.81 -27.44
C GLY A 464 26.28 -24.80 -28.58
N GLY A 465 25.76 -25.25 -29.73
CA GLY A 465 25.41 -24.36 -30.84
C GLY A 465 26.61 -23.81 -31.62
N THR A 466 27.76 -24.48 -31.55
CA THR A 466 28.90 -24.17 -32.41
C THR A 466 28.79 -24.98 -33.71
N PRO A 467 28.81 -24.34 -34.90
CA PRO A 467 28.72 -25.03 -36.18
C PRO A 467 30.00 -25.79 -36.53
N ARG A 468 29.82 -26.89 -37.27
CA ARG A 468 30.84 -27.75 -37.87
C ARG A 468 30.47 -28.03 -39.30
N LEU A 469 31.46 -28.13 -40.18
CA LEU A 469 31.23 -28.54 -41.55
C LEU A 469 31.37 -30.05 -41.63
N LYS A 470 30.34 -30.73 -42.10
CA LYS A 470 30.40 -32.16 -42.44
C LYS A 470 30.93 -32.29 -43.87
N LEU A 471 31.98 -33.05 -44.04
CA LEU A 471 32.62 -33.31 -45.31
C LEU A 471 31.93 -34.46 -46.06
N SER A 472 32.22 -34.62 -47.35
CA SER A 472 31.70 -35.73 -48.16
C SER A 472 32.14 -37.11 -47.68
N ASN A 473 33.30 -37.20 -47.01
CA ASN A 473 33.80 -38.43 -46.41
C ASN A 473 33.18 -38.75 -45.03
N GLY A 474 32.19 -37.98 -44.58
CA GLY A 474 31.50 -38.19 -43.30
C GLY A 474 32.17 -37.54 -42.09
N TYR A 475 33.41 -37.06 -42.20
CA TYR A 475 34.14 -36.40 -41.12
C TYR A 475 33.69 -34.94 -40.93
N TYR A 476 34.11 -34.36 -39.81
CA TYR A 476 33.80 -32.99 -39.41
C TYR A 476 35.06 -32.13 -39.34
N ILE A 477 34.94 -30.88 -39.75
CA ILE A 477 35.96 -29.84 -39.54
C ILE A 477 35.34 -28.61 -38.87
N THR A 478 36.20 -27.71 -38.39
CA THR A 478 35.76 -26.42 -37.88
C THR A 478 35.07 -25.61 -38.97
N ALA A 479 33.99 -24.91 -38.62
CA ALA A 479 33.37 -23.90 -39.49
C ALA A 479 33.94 -22.49 -39.22
N ASN A 480 34.95 -22.35 -38.36
CA ASN A 480 35.50 -21.03 -38.00
C ASN A 480 36.26 -20.43 -39.19
N LYS A 481 35.88 -19.19 -39.55
CA LYS A 481 36.40 -18.44 -40.70
C LYS A 481 37.92 -18.20 -40.64
N SER A 482 38.53 -18.25 -39.45
CA SER A 482 39.98 -18.14 -39.30
C SER A 482 40.76 -19.39 -39.75
N TYR A 483 40.05 -20.49 -40.03
CA TYR A 483 40.62 -21.77 -40.45
C TYR A 483 40.12 -22.23 -41.82
N VAL A 484 38.94 -21.79 -42.25
CA VAL A 484 38.30 -22.16 -43.52
C VAL A 484 37.54 -20.97 -44.12
N GLN A 485 37.52 -20.83 -45.44
CA GLN A 485 36.76 -19.79 -46.14
C GLN A 485 36.07 -20.30 -47.40
#